data_AF-A0AA46E087-F1
#
_entry.id   AF-A0AA46E087-F1
#
_cell.length_a   1.000
_cell.length_b   1.000
_cell.length_c   1.000
_cell.angle_alpha   90.00
_cell.angle_beta   90.00
_cell.angle_gamma   90.00
#
_symmetry.space_group_name_H-M   'P 1'
#
loop_
_entity.id
_entity.type
_entity.pdbx_description
1 polymer ?
#
loop_
_entity_poly.entity_id
_entity_poly.type
_entity_poly.pdbx_seq_one_letter_code
_entity_poly.pdbx_strand_id
1 'polypeptide(L)'
;MIKNMIQNILGNNYSEEEYILEIENLKNECNELIDVIHQKDEKINELYNELEEMNKKIKSIQNTTKIDNNLLDKLDQEIKKRDNKIKELENENTKIKIELNLLKESKTILSEEIKNVETIEFNFKILINDFFPERKFEKFKKECALRNFIYVDDILKYDISMFELTETKLQNVIERLNDYREKKFDKETIEYLKYGDKISKVFFRYRSFVKFCKGINLENIIELKDFDFNILLENGFTKVQIEKIKTKYNEYMSLRKK
;
A
#
# COMPACT_ATOMS: atom_id res chain seq x y z
N MET A 1 -39.12 95.96 -63.18
CA MET A 1 -38.45 94.64 -63.13
C MET A 1 -39.19 93.69 -62.21
N ILE A 2 -39.46 94.07 -60.96
CA ILE A 2 -40.27 93.29 -60.00
C ILE A 2 -41.69 93.00 -60.52
N LYS A 3 -42.38 94.00 -61.11
CA LYS A 3 -43.73 93.83 -61.71
C LYS A 3 -43.79 92.75 -62.81
N ASN A 4 -42.75 92.63 -63.62
CA ASN A 4 -42.68 91.62 -64.69
C ASN A 4 -42.34 90.21 -64.15
N MET A 5 -41.59 90.13 -63.05
CA MET A 5 -41.33 88.85 -62.37
C MET A 5 -42.59 88.30 -61.69
N ILE A 6 -43.40 89.19 -61.10
CA ILE A 6 -44.68 88.84 -60.46
C ILE A 6 -45.71 88.36 -61.51
N GLN A 7 -45.82 89.05 -62.65
CA GLN A 7 -46.71 88.65 -63.76
C GLN A 7 -46.37 87.27 -64.35
N ASN A 8 -45.08 86.91 -64.41
CA ASN A 8 -44.64 85.62 -64.94
C ASN A 8 -44.93 84.43 -64.00
N ILE A 9 -45.11 84.67 -62.71
CA ILE A 9 -45.39 83.60 -61.73
C ILE A 9 -46.90 83.38 -61.56
N LEU A 10 -47.71 84.43 -61.66
CA LEU A 10 -49.13 84.42 -61.27
C LEU A 10 -50.13 84.58 -62.44
N GLY A 11 -49.68 84.95 -63.64
CA GLY A 11 -50.52 85.10 -64.84
C GLY A 11 -51.22 86.46 -64.99
N ASN A 12 -51.48 86.86 -66.24
CA ASN A 12 -51.79 88.25 -66.65
C ASN A 12 -53.20 88.82 -66.30
N ASN A 13 -53.98 88.22 -65.39
CA ASN A 13 -55.38 88.61 -65.14
C ASN A 13 -55.71 89.10 -63.72
N TYR A 14 -54.70 89.35 -62.88
CA TYR A 14 -54.91 89.83 -61.51
C TYR A 14 -54.86 91.37 -61.39
N SER A 15 -55.68 91.93 -60.49
CA SER A 15 -55.61 93.34 -60.06
C SER A 15 -54.46 93.57 -59.05
N GLU A 16 -54.01 94.81 -58.89
CA GLU A 16 -52.89 95.15 -57.98
C GLU A 16 -53.13 94.72 -56.53
N GLU A 17 -54.37 94.80 -56.06
CA GLU A 17 -54.78 94.35 -54.72
C GLU A 17 -54.71 92.82 -54.57
N GLU A 18 -55.06 92.07 -55.62
CA GLU A 18 -55.00 90.61 -55.58
C GLU A 18 -53.55 90.09 -55.60
N TYR A 19 -52.61 90.80 -56.26
CA TYR A 19 -51.18 90.49 -56.18
C TYR A 19 -50.61 90.71 -54.78
N ILE A 20 -51.06 91.75 -54.06
CA ILE A 20 -50.61 92.02 -52.69
C ILE A 20 -51.10 90.92 -51.75
N LEU A 21 -52.37 90.52 -51.87
CA LEU A 21 -52.96 89.45 -51.08
C LEU A 21 -52.23 88.11 -51.29
N GLU A 22 -51.90 87.77 -52.53
CA GLU A 22 -51.17 86.52 -52.84
C GLU A 22 -49.74 86.55 -52.28
N ILE A 23 -49.06 87.70 -52.34
CA ILE A 23 -47.73 87.86 -51.71
C ILE A 23 -47.79 87.69 -50.20
N GLU A 24 -48.84 88.20 -49.55
CA GLU A 24 -49.05 88.02 -48.11
C GLU A 24 -49.34 86.55 -47.76
N ASN A 25 -50.17 85.86 -48.54
CA ASN A 25 -50.42 84.42 -48.38
C ASN A 25 -49.14 83.60 -48.52
N LEU A 26 -48.38 83.81 -49.59
CA LEU A 26 -47.10 83.12 -49.81
C LEU A 26 -46.09 83.40 -48.70
N LYS A 27 -46.08 84.63 -48.16
CA LYS A 27 -45.20 84.99 -47.03
C LYS A 27 -45.61 84.25 -45.75
N ASN A 28 -46.91 84.12 -45.50
CA ASN A 28 -47.43 83.36 -44.36
C ASN A 28 -47.08 81.87 -44.51
N GLU A 29 -47.30 81.27 -45.68
CA GLU A 29 -46.88 79.89 -45.98
C GLU A 29 -45.36 79.70 -45.81
N CYS A 30 -44.56 80.65 -46.28
CA CYS A 30 -43.11 80.62 -46.08
C CYS A 30 -42.72 80.63 -44.59
N ASN A 31 -43.39 81.45 -43.77
CA ASN A 31 -43.14 81.49 -42.33
C ASN A 31 -43.54 80.19 -41.63
N GLU A 32 -44.71 79.62 -41.99
CA GLU A 32 -45.14 78.32 -41.47
C GLU A 32 -44.14 77.21 -41.84
N LEU A 33 -43.61 77.21 -43.06
CA LEU A 33 -42.57 76.27 -43.49
C LEU A 33 -41.26 76.46 -42.72
N ILE A 34 -40.87 77.69 -42.41
CA ILE A 34 -39.68 77.99 -41.58
C ILE A 34 -39.86 77.42 -40.17
N ASP A 35 -41.03 77.60 -39.55
CA ASP A 35 -41.32 77.04 -38.23
C ASP A 35 -41.28 75.50 -38.24
N VAL A 36 -41.81 74.86 -39.28
CA VAL A 36 -41.72 73.40 -39.46
C VAL A 36 -40.26 72.95 -39.63
N ILE A 37 -39.44 73.71 -40.37
CA ILE A 37 -38.01 73.40 -40.52
C ILE A 37 -37.31 73.49 -39.16
N HIS A 38 -37.54 74.55 -38.38
CA HIS A 38 -36.95 74.70 -37.05
C HIS A 38 -37.33 73.54 -36.11
N GLN A 39 -38.62 73.16 -36.08
CA GLN A 39 -39.07 72.02 -35.27
C GLN A 39 -38.42 70.71 -35.71
N LYS A 40 -38.23 70.50 -37.01
CA LYS A 40 -37.55 69.32 -37.53
C LYS A 40 -36.05 69.32 -37.19
N ASP A 41 -35.39 70.47 -37.26
CA ASP A 41 -33.97 70.60 -36.91
C ASP A 41 -33.73 70.34 -35.42
N GLU A 42 -34.60 70.86 -34.54
CA GLU A 42 -34.59 70.51 -33.11
C GLU A 42 -34.75 69.01 -32.91
N LYS A 43 -35.71 68.37 -33.60
CA LYS A 43 -35.92 66.94 -33.48
C LYS A 43 -34.74 66.11 -33.99
N ILE A 44 -34.11 66.55 -35.07
CA ILE A 44 -32.90 65.93 -35.61
C ILE A 44 -31.76 66.00 -34.58
N ASN A 45 -31.57 67.14 -33.91
CA ASN A 45 -30.55 67.30 -32.88
C ASN A 45 -30.80 66.39 -31.66
N GLU A 46 -32.06 66.25 -31.21
CA GLU A 46 -32.42 65.29 -30.16
C GLU A 46 -32.04 63.86 -30.56
N LEU A 47 -32.41 63.44 -31.78
CA LEU A 47 -32.10 62.10 -32.28
C LEU A 47 -30.59 61.85 -32.41
N TYR A 48 -29.80 62.86 -32.80
CA TYR A 48 -28.35 62.75 -32.83
C TYR A 48 -27.76 62.52 -31.43
N ASN A 49 -28.26 63.23 -30.42
CA ASN A 49 -27.81 63.06 -29.03
C ASN A 49 -28.16 61.66 -28.50
N GLU A 50 -29.38 61.18 -28.73
CA GLU A 50 -29.81 59.83 -28.36
C GLU A 50 -28.93 58.75 -29.03
N LEU A 51 -28.62 58.94 -30.32
CA LEU A 51 -27.76 58.03 -31.08
C LEU A 51 -26.32 58.01 -30.55
N GLU A 52 -25.78 59.16 -30.12
CA GLU A 52 -24.46 59.22 -29.49
C GLU A 52 -24.44 58.48 -28.15
N GLU A 53 -25.47 58.64 -27.32
CA GLU A 53 -25.60 57.91 -26.06
C GLU A 53 -25.74 56.40 -26.25
N MET A 54 -26.55 55.97 -27.22
CA MET A 54 -26.67 54.55 -27.56
C MET A 54 -25.34 53.97 -28.02
N ASN A 55 -24.59 54.70 -28.85
CA ASN A 55 -23.26 54.26 -29.29
C ASN A 55 -22.27 54.12 -28.12
N LYS A 56 -22.32 55.01 -27.13
CA LYS A 56 -21.52 54.88 -25.90
C LYS A 56 -21.90 53.63 -25.11
N LYS A 57 -23.20 53.35 -24.96
CA LYS A 57 -23.72 52.14 -24.30
C LYS A 57 -23.28 50.87 -25.02
N ILE A 58 -23.38 50.83 -26.35
CA ILE A 58 -22.96 49.68 -27.17
C ILE A 58 -21.47 49.39 -26.96
N LYS A 59 -20.60 50.41 -27.03
CA LYS A 59 -19.16 50.24 -26.80
C LYS A 59 -18.85 49.70 -25.40
N SER A 60 -19.56 50.18 -24.39
CA SER A 60 -19.42 49.69 -23.01
C SER A 60 -19.77 48.20 -22.91
N ILE A 61 -20.91 47.80 -23.46
CA ILE A 61 -21.36 46.40 -23.49
C ILE A 61 -20.34 45.51 -24.22
N GLN A 62 -19.86 45.93 -25.39
CA GLN A 62 -18.86 45.19 -26.16
C GLN A 62 -17.57 44.94 -25.37
N ASN A 63 -17.10 45.95 -24.61
CA ASN A 63 -15.93 45.80 -23.76
C ASN A 63 -16.17 44.79 -22.64
N THR A 64 -17.32 44.88 -21.96
CA THR A 64 -17.69 43.92 -20.91
C THR A 64 -17.77 42.50 -21.45
N THR A 65 -18.47 42.28 -22.57
CA THR A 65 -18.56 40.95 -23.20
C THR A 65 -17.19 40.39 -23.57
N LYS A 66 -16.26 41.23 -24.03
CA LYS A 66 -14.89 40.80 -24.32
C LYS A 66 -14.14 40.34 -23.06
N ILE A 67 -14.33 41.03 -21.94
CA ILE A 67 -13.75 40.65 -20.64
C ILE A 67 -14.34 39.31 -20.18
N ASP A 68 -15.66 39.16 -20.24
CA ASP A 68 -16.36 37.95 -19.81
C ASP A 68 -15.93 36.73 -20.64
N ASN A 69 -15.81 36.87 -21.96
CA ASN A 69 -15.31 35.80 -22.83
C ASN A 69 -13.89 35.37 -22.47
N ASN A 70 -12.99 36.32 -22.21
CA ASN A 70 -11.63 36.00 -21.77
C ASN A 70 -11.61 35.28 -20.40
N LEU A 71 -12.56 35.60 -19.51
CA LEU A 71 -12.69 34.92 -18.23
C LEU A 71 -13.21 33.49 -18.41
N LEU A 72 -14.21 33.29 -19.27
CA LEU A 72 -14.73 31.98 -19.63
C LEU A 72 -13.64 31.07 -20.21
N ASP A 73 -12.81 31.58 -21.11
CA ASP A 73 -11.69 30.83 -21.69
C ASP A 73 -10.67 30.39 -20.62
N LYS A 74 -10.37 31.26 -19.66
CA LYS A 74 -9.48 30.94 -18.53
C LYS A 74 -10.10 29.87 -17.63
N LEU A 75 -11.39 29.97 -17.33
CA LEU A 75 -12.11 28.99 -16.52
C LEU A 75 -12.16 27.62 -17.21
N ASP A 76 -12.42 27.58 -18.52
CA ASP A 76 -12.41 26.33 -19.30
C ASP A 76 -11.02 25.65 -19.28
N GLN A 77 -9.95 26.44 -19.40
CA GLN A 77 -8.59 25.93 -19.25
C GLN A 77 -8.30 25.38 -17.85
N GLU A 78 -8.81 26.02 -16.79
CA GLU A 78 -8.67 25.49 -15.42
C GLU A 78 -9.46 24.20 -15.22
N ILE A 79 -10.68 24.10 -15.74
CA ILE A 79 -11.50 22.90 -15.67
C ILE A 79 -10.76 21.74 -16.33
N LYS A 80 -10.24 21.93 -17.56
CA LYS A 80 -9.44 20.92 -18.27
C LYS A 80 -8.21 20.46 -17.47
N LYS A 81 -7.51 21.38 -16.80
CA LYS A 81 -6.37 21.02 -15.93
C LYS A 81 -6.82 20.18 -14.73
N ARG A 82 -7.93 20.53 -14.10
CA ARG A 82 -8.49 19.79 -12.96
C ARG A 82 -8.97 18.39 -13.39
N ASP A 83 -9.64 18.27 -14.52
CA ASP A 83 -10.10 16.98 -15.06
C ASP A 83 -8.93 16.03 -15.34
N ASN A 84 -7.84 16.55 -15.93
CA ASN A 84 -6.64 15.76 -16.13
C ASN A 84 -6.03 15.31 -14.80
N LYS A 85 -6.02 16.19 -13.79
CA LYS A 85 -5.48 15.84 -12.47
C LYS A 85 -6.33 14.77 -11.77
N ILE A 86 -7.66 14.83 -11.90
CA ILE A 86 -8.56 13.82 -11.37
C ILE A 86 -8.26 12.46 -12.01
N LYS A 87 -8.14 12.39 -13.34
CA LYS A 87 -7.79 11.13 -14.04
C LYS A 87 -6.45 10.55 -13.59
N GLU A 88 -5.44 11.39 -13.37
CA GLU A 88 -4.15 10.94 -12.83
C GLU A 88 -4.31 10.30 -11.44
N LEU A 89 -5.05 10.95 -10.54
CA LEU A 89 -5.28 10.47 -9.18
C LEU A 89 -6.10 9.18 -9.15
N GLU A 90 -7.08 9.04 -10.04
CA GLU A 90 -7.86 7.80 -10.20
C GLU A 90 -6.95 6.63 -10.63
N ASN A 91 -6.06 6.87 -11.59
CA ASN A 91 -5.08 5.88 -12.03
C ASN A 91 -4.09 5.49 -10.91
N GLU A 92 -3.65 6.46 -10.10
CA GLU A 92 -2.79 6.18 -8.95
C GLU A 92 -3.51 5.35 -7.88
N ASN A 93 -4.77 5.69 -7.59
CA ASN A 93 -5.58 4.99 -6.59
C ASN A 93 -5.88 3.54 -7.02
N THR A 94 -6.12 3.29 -8.32
CA THR A 94 -6.27 1.91 -8.83
C THR A 94 -4.99 1.09 -8.67
N LYS A 95 -3.81 1.67 -8.93
CA LYS A 95 -2.52 0.99 -8.70
C LYS A 95 -2.33 0.63 -7.23
N ILE A 96 -2.57 1.58 -6.32
CA ILE A 96 -2.47 1.35 -4.87
C ILE A 96 -3.40 0.22 -4.41
N LYS A 97 -4.63 0.15 -4.94
CA LYS A 97 -5.57 -0.94 -4.63
C LYS A 97 -5.04 -2.31 -5.07
N ILE A 98 -4.43 -2.38 -6.25
CA ILE A 98 -3.81 -3.62 -6.76
C ILE A 98 -2.66 -4.04 -5.84
N GLU A 99 -1.75 -3.12 -5.52
CA GLU A 99 -0.62 -3.38 -4.62
C GLU A 99 -1.07 -3.85 -3.23
N LEU A 100 -2.10 -3.21 -2.66
CA LEU A 100 -2.68 -3.62 -1.38
C LEU A 100 -3.26 -5.03 -1.40
N ASN A 101 -3.88 -5.44 -2.51
CA ASN A 101 -4.40 -6.80 -2.65
C ASN A 101 -3.27 -7.83 -2.74
N LEU A 102 -2.23 -7.55 -3.53
CA LEU A 102 -1.04 -8.40 -3.62
C LEU A 102 -0.33 -8.54 -2.26
N LEU A 103 -0.26 -7.45 -1.49
CA LEU A 103 0.32 -7.46 -0.15
C LEU A 103 -0.50 -8.30 0.83
N LYS A 104 -1.84 -8.25 0.75
CA LYS A 104 -2.74 -9.08 1.54
C LYS A 104 -2.57 -10.55 1.21
N GLU A 105 -2.51 -10.91 -0.07
CA GLU A 105 -2.26 -12.28 -0.51
C GLU A 105 -0.93 -12.80 0.01
N SER A 106 0.14 -12.01 -0.14
CA SER A 106 1.48 -12.34 0.37
C SER A 106 1.47 -12.53 1.88
N LYS A 107 0.76 -11.67 2.63
CA LYS A 107 0.61 -11.80 4.08
C LYS A 107 -0.12 -13.09 4.47
N THR A 108 -1.16 -13.48 3.72
CA THR A 108 -1.88 -14.73 3.97
C THR A 108 -0.96 -15.93 3.77
N ILE A 109 -0.23 -15.98 2.65
CA ILE A 109 0.74 -17.05 2.36
C ILE A 109 1.79 -17.14 3.47
N LEU A 110 2.42 -16.02 3.84
CA LEU A 110 3.40 -15.98 4.92
C LEU A 110 2.79 -16.43 6.26
N SER A 111 1.53 -16.10 6.55
CA SER A 111 0.87 -16.54 7.77
C SER A 111 0.59 -18.04 7.80
N GLU A 112 0.31 -18.64 6.65
CA GLU A 112 0.16 -20.10 6.49
C GLU A 112 1.51 -20.80 6.59
N GLU A 113 2.56 -20.24 5.98
CA GLU A 113 3.94 -20.73 6.13
C GLU A 113 4.40 -20.65 7.58
N ILE A 114 4.15 -19.54 8.28
CA ILE A 114 4.47 -19.40 9.71
C ILE A 114 3.70 -20.42 10.54
N LYS A 115 2.41 -20.65 10.30
CA LYS A 115 1.64 -21.70 11.00
C LYS A 115 2.23 -23.09 10.77
N ASN A 116 2.66 -23.39 9.54
CA ASN A 116 3.33 -24.66 9.21
C ASN A 116 4.71 -24.77 9.87
N VAL A 117 5.40 -23.66 10.11
CA VAL A 117 6.67 -23.61 10.85
C VAL A 117 6.45 -23.67 12.37
N GLU A 118 5.35 -23.11 12.88
CA GLU A 118 4.98 -23.07 14.31
C GLU A 118 4.44 -24.40 14.84
N THR A 119 4.03 -25.32 13.96
CA THR A 119 4.04 -26.76 14.28
C THR A 119 5.47 -27.29 14.28
N ILE A 120 6.31 -26.76 15.17
CA ILE A 120 7.56 -27.41 15.53
C ILE A 120 7.19 -28.68 16.30
N GLU A 121 6.94 -29.78 15.59
CA GLU A 121 6.92 -31.09 16.21
C GLU A 121 8.34 -31.38 16.69
N PHE A 122 8.57 -31.20 18.00
CA PHE A 122 9.78 -31.68 18.63
C PHE A 122 9.77 -33.21 18.56
N ASN A 123 10.65 -33.77 17.74
CA ASN A 123 10.78 -35.20 17.50
C ASN A 123 11.55 -35.93 18.61
N PHE A 124 12.22 -35.19 19.49
CA PHE A 124 13.11 -35.75 20.51
C PHE A 124 12.79 -35.26 21.93
N LYS A 125 13.09 -36.13 22.91
CA LYS A 125 13.14 -35.86 24.35
C LYS A 125 14.56 -35.51 24.74
N ILE A 126 14.73 -34.68 25.77
CA ILE A 126 16.05 -34.38 26.34
C ILE A 126 16.29 -35.26 27.56
N LEU A 127 17.41 -35.98 27.59
CA LEU A 127 17.84 -36.73 28.77
C LEU A 127 18.32 -35.77 29.86
N ILE A 128 18.06 -36.11 31.12
CA ILE A 128 18.52 -35.33 32.27
C ILE A 128 20.05 -35.17 32.27
N ASN A 129 20.78 -36.23 31.89
CA ASN A 129 22.24 -36.21 31.82
C ASN A 129 22.78 -35.27 30.73
N ASP A 130 22.04 -35.13 29.63
CA ASP A 130 22.43 -34.28 28.50
C ASP A 130 22.04 -32.81 28.78
N PHE A 131 20.93 -32.57 29.49
CA PHE A 131 20.48 -31.23 29.88
C PHE A 131 21.29 -30.62 31.03
N PHE A 132 21.82 -31.47 31.94
CA PHE A 132 22.67 -31.07 33.07
C PHE A 132 24.09 -31.66 32.95
N PRO A 133 24.86 -31.29 31.92
CA PRO A 133 26.17 -31.90 31.65
C PRO A 133 27.22 -31.53 32.72
N GLU A 134 27.06 -30.40 33.40
CA GLU A 134 28.06 -29.87 34.31
C GLU A 134 28.15 -30.65 35.62
N ARG A 135 29.38 -30.83 36.12
CA ARG A 135 29.66 -31.55 37.38
C ARG A 135 28.92 -30.98 38.60
N LYS A 136 28.57 -29.69 38.59
CA LYS A 136 27.82 -29.06 39.69
C LYS A 136 26.43 -29.69 39.91
N PHE A 137 25.86 -30.31 38.87
CA PHE A 137 24.57 -30.99 38.91
C PHE A 137 24.66 -32.50 39.20
N GLU A 138 25.85 -33.04 39.49
CA GLU A 138 26.04 -34.49 39.68
C GLU A 138 25.18 -35.08 40.80
N LYS A 139 25.01 -34.34 41.91
CA LYS A 139 24.14 -34.77 43.01
C LYS A 139 22.67 -34.84 42.57
N PHE A 140 22.21 -33.83 41.81
CA PHE A 140 20.85 -33.81 41.26
C PHE A 140 20.61 -34.98 40.29
N LYS A 141 21.55 -35.24 39.37
CA LYS A 141 21.45 -36.39 38.45
C LYS A 141 21.34 -37.73 39.19
N LYS A 142 22.06 -37.90 40.31
CA LYS A 142 21.93 -39.09 41.18
C LYS A 142 20.55 -39.19 41.80
N GLU A 143 20.00 -38.10 42.32
CA GLU A 143 18.63 -38.07 42.86
C GLU A 143 17.58 -38.42 41.80
N CYS A 144 17.75 -37.93 40.56
CA CYS A 144 16.90 -38.31 39.42
C CYS A 144 17.00 -39.80 39.11
N ALA A 145 18.22 -40.35 39.06
CA ALA A 145 18.45 -41.75 38.78
C ALA A 145 17.83 -42.67 39.86
N LEU A 146 17.93 -42.31 41.15
CA LEU A 146 17.29 -43.04 42.25
C LEU A 146 15.77 -43.11 42.10
N ARG A 147 15.16 -42.09 41.50
CA ARG A 147 13.70 -41.99 41.25
C ARG A 147 13.31 -42.45 39.86
N ASN A 148 14.25 -43.03 39.10
CA ASN A 148 14.05 -43.49 37.73
C ASN A 148 13.56 -42.40 36.75
N PHE A 149 13.96 -41.15 36.98
CA PHE A 149 13.72 -40.05 36.04
C PHE A 149 14.81 -40.05 34.98
N ILE A 150 14.40 -40.13 33.71
CA ILE A 150 15.31 -40.26 32.56
C ILE A 150 15.29 -38.97 31.72
N TYR A 151 14.12 -38.37 31.55
CA TYR A 151 13.89 -37.20 30.72
C TYR A 151 13.65 -35.94 31.55
N VAL A 152 14.01 -34.77 30.99
CA VAL A 152 13.68 -33.47 31.61
C VAL A 152 12.17 -33.33 31.79
N ASP A 153 11.36 -33.82 30.85
CA ASP A 153 9.90 -33.78 30.94
C ASP A 153 9.35 -34.62 32.13
N ASP A 154 10.09 -35.63 32.62
CA ASP A 154 9.67 -36.48 33.74
C ASP A 154 9.71 -35.69 35.06
N ILE A 155 10.74 -34.87 35.25
CA ILE A 155 10.93 -34.07 36.47
C ILE A 155 10.08 -32.80 36.49
N LEU A 156 9.64 -32.30 35.33
CA LEU A 156 8.81 -31.07 35.27
C LEU A 156 7.49 -31.20 36.04
N LYS A 157 7.01 -32.42 36.22
CA LYS A 157 5.75 -32.74 36.91
C LYS A 157 5.93 -32.99 38.41
N TYR A 158 7.17 -32.98 38.90
CA TYR A 158 7.50 -33.29 40.28
C TYR A 158 7.95 -32.06 41.05
N ASP A 159 7.69 -32.09 42.36
CA ASP A 159 8.26 -31.13 43.30
C ASP A 159 9.72 -31.50 43.61
N ILE A 160 10.65 -30.77 42.99
CA ILE A 160 12.09 -31.00 43.17
C ILE A 160 12.62 -30.51 44.53
N SER A 161 11.81 -29.81 45.34
CA SER A 161 12.19 -29.44 46.71
C SER A 161 12.39 -30.66 47.61
N MET A 162 11.80 -31.81 47.23
CA MET A 162 11.93 -33.10 47.91
C MET A 162 13.27 -33.81 47.64
N PHE A 163 14.16 -33.20 46.86
CA PHE A 163 15.47 -33.75 46.55
C PHE A 163 16.46 -33.37 47.64
N GLU A 164 17.33 -34.29 48.05
CA GLU A 164 18.33 -34.03 49.07
C GLU A 164 19.49 -33.15 48.54
N LEU A 165 19.21 -31.89 48.23
CA LEU A 165 20.15 -30.91 47.71
C LEU A 165 20.35 -29.76 48.70
N THR A 166 21.51 -29.11 48.63
CA THR A 166 21.71 -27.84 49.34
C THR A 166 20.89 -26.75 48.65
N GLU A 167 20.46 -25.73 49.41
CA GLU A 167 19.63 -24.62 48.90
C GLU A 167 20.19 -24.00 47.61
N THR A 168 21.49 -23.69 47.57
CA THR A 168 22.16 -23.16 46.37
C THR A 168 22.09 -24.11 45.17
N LYS A 169 22.20 -25.42 45.38
CA LYS A 169 22.13 -26.41 44.28
C LYS A 169 20.71 -26.56 43.77
N LEU A 170 19.73 -26.53 44.68
CA LEU A 170 18.31 -26.57 44.33
C LEU A 170 17.95 -25.34 43.48
N GLN A 171 18.38 -24.15 43.89
CA GLN A 171 18.13 -22.90 43.15
C GLN A 171 18.69 -22.96 41.72
N ASN A 172 19.93 -23.40 41.55
CA ASN A 172 20.55 -23.57 40.22
C ASN A 172 19.76 -24.54 39.30
N VAL A 173 19.15 -25.59 39.87
CA VAL A 173 18.33 -26.54 39.11
C VAL A 173 17.00 -25.90 38.74
N ILE A 174 16.33 -25.23 39.68
CA ILE A 174 15.05 -24.55 39.46
C ILE A 174 15.15 -23.51 38.34
N GLU A 175 16.19 -22.66 38.37
CA GLU A 175 16.41 -21.64 37.35
C GLU A 175 16.49 -22.26 35.94
N ARG A 176 17.30 -23.30 35.77
CA ARG A 176 17.45 -23.97 34.47
C ARG A 176 16.19 -24.71 34.01
N LEU A 177 15.41 -25.27 34.94
CA LEU A 177 14.13 -25.89 34.61
C LEU A 177 13.06 -24.85 34.25
N ASN A 178 13.08 -23.67 34.86
CA ASN A 178 12.19 -22.58 34.49
C ASN A 178 12.48 -22.08 33.08
N ASP A 179 13.75 -21.94 32.70
CA ASP A 179 14.13 -21.64 31.31
C ASP A 179 13.56 -22.67 30.32
N TYR A 180 13.62 -23.96 30.69
CA TYR A 180 13.04 -25.03 29.89
C TYR A 180 11.51 -24.95 29.82
N ARG A 181 10.81 -24.68 30.93
CA ARG A 181 9.35 -24.51 30.99
C ARG A 181 8.87 -23.33 30.16
N GLU A 182 9.60 -22.23 30.19
CA GLU A 182 9.34 -21.02 29.41
C GLU A 182 9.75 -21.16 27.94
N LYS A 183 10.25 -22.35 27.53
CA LYS A 183 10.75 -22.64 26.18
C LYS A 183 11.84 -21.67 25.70
N LYS A 184 12.64 -21.14 26.63
CA LYS A 184 13.81 -20.30 26.35
C LYS A 184 14.99 -21.17 25.94
N PHE A 185 14.80 -21.93 24.86
CA PHE A 185 15.82 -22.82 24.33
C PHE A 185 16.85 -22.03 23.52
N ASP A 186 18.13 -22.36 23.70
CA ASP A 186 19.15 -21.92 22.76
C ASP A 186 18.96 -22.61 21.40
N LYS A 187 19.66 -22.07 20.39
CA LYS A 187 19.57 -22.57 19.00
C LYS A 187 19.94 -24.06 18.90
N GLU A 188 20.94 -24.51 19.65
CA GLU A 188 21.42 -25.90 19.64
C GLU A 188 20.35 -26.86 20.19
N THR A 189 19.67 -26.46 21.27
CA THR A 189 18.57 -27.22 21.88
C THR A 189 17.37 -27.30 20.93
N ILE A 190 17.05 -26.21 20.23
CA ILE A 190 15.98 -26.22 19.21
C ILE A 190 16.33 -27.16 18.06
N GLU A 191 17.56 -27.10 17.55
CA GLU A 191 18.04 -28.00 16.49
C GLU A 191 18.00 -29.47 16.93
N TYR A 192 18.47 -29.79 18.13
CA TYR A 192 18.39 -31.14 18.70
C TYR A 192 16.94 -31.62 18.83
N LEU A 193 16.04 -30.79 19.38
CA LEU A 193 14.65 -31.19 19.58
C LEU A 193 13.93 -31.45 18.24
N LYS A 194 14.33 -30.74 17.17
CA LYS A 194 13.80 -30.93 15.81
C LYS A 194 14.41 -32.12 15.08
N TYR A 195 15.74 -32.19 15.05
CA TYR A 195 16.49 -33.05 14.13
C TYR A 195 17.32 -34.14 14.83
N GLY A 196 17.44 -34.07 16.16
CA GLY A 196 18.28 -34.92 16.98
C GLY A 196 19.76 -34.53 16.89
N ASP A 197 20.63 -35.33 17.48
CA ASP A 197 22.08 -35.13 17.40
C ASP A 197 22.59 -35.29 15.96
N LYS A 198 23.69 -34.60 15.65
CA LYS A 198 24.44 -34.81 14.41
C LYS A 198 24.88 -36.27 14.29
N ILE A 199 24.80 -36.83 13.09
CA ILE A 199 25.29 -38.19 12.77
C ILE A 199 26.76 -38.33 13.18
N SER A 200 27.57 -37.30 12.99
CA SER A 200 28.98 -37.28 13.40
C SER A 200 29.18 -37.41 14.91
N LYS A 201 28.27 -36.87 15.73
CA LYS A 201 28.29 -37.00 17.19
C LYS A 201 27.85 -38.39 17.63
N VAL A 202 26.73 -38.89 17.10
CA VAL A 202 26.21 -40.24 17.44
C VAL A 202 27.19 -41.32 16.98
N PHE A 203 27.68 -41.24 15.73
CA PHE A 203 28.51 -42.25 15.10
C PHE A 203 30.01 -41.90 15.08
N PHE A 204 30.52 -41.12 16.05
CA PHE A 204 31.91 -40.68 16.06
C PHE A 204 32.96 -41.82 15.96
N ARG A 205 32.63 -43.03 16.42
CA ARG A 205 33.48 -44.24 16.31
C ARG A 205 33.40 -44.95 14.96
N TYR A 206 32.42 -44.63 14.12
CA TYR A 206 32.15 -45.24 12.81
C TYR A 206 32.55 -44.27 11.69
N ARG A 207 33.84 -43.91 11.62
CA ARG A 207 34.35 -42.83 10.75
C ARG A 207 33.97 -43.02 9.28
N SER A 208 34.03 -44.24 8.76
CA SER A 208 33.65 -44.54 7.37
C SER A 208 32.17 -44.25 7.10
N PHE A 209 31.29 -44.59 8.05
CA PHE A 209 29.85 -44.30 7.95
C PHE A 209 29.59 -42.79 8.02
N VAL A 210 30.23 -42.08 8.94
CA VAL A 210 30.11 -40.62 9.03
C VAL A 210 30.58 -39.94 7.74
N LYS A 211 31.70 -40.41 7.16
CA LYS A 211 32.20 -39.90 5.88
C LYS A 211 31.22 -40.18 4.74
N PHE A 212 30.63 -41.38 4.71
CA PHE A 212 29.59 -41.74 3.74
C PHE A 212 28.38 -40.82 3.85
N CYS A 213 27.79 -40.66 5.04
CA CYS A 213 26.63 -39.79 5.28
C CYS A 213 26.92 -38.34 4.84
N LYS A 214 28.09 -37.81 5.18
CA LYS A 214 28.50 -36.48 4.73
C LYS A 214 28.60 -36.36 3.21
N GLY A 215 29.03 -37.42 2.52
CA GLY A 215 29.12 -37.46 1.05
C GLY A 215 27.75 -37.41 0.35
N ILE A 216 26.69 -37.81 1.04
CA ILE A 216 25.30 -37.75 0.55
C ILE A 216 24.47 -36.68 1.27
N ASN A 217 25.13 -35.70 1.91
CA ASN A 217 24.52 -34.58 2.62
C ASN A 217 23.53 -34.96 3.75
N LEU A 218 23.78 -36.08 4.44
CA LEU A 218 23.10 -36.41 5.69
C LEU A 218 23.92 -35.87 6.87
N GLU A 219 23.31 -35.02 7.68
CA GLU A 219 23.93 -34.35 8.83
C GLU A 219 23.33 -34.78 10.17
N ASN A 220 22.01 -34.96 10.26
CA ASN A 220 21.28 -35.18 11.51
C ASN A 220 20.66 -36.57 11.59
N ILE A 221 20.55 -37.11 12.80
CA ILE A 221 20.12 -38.49 13.02
C ILE A 221 18.68 -38.76 12.53
N ILE A 222 17.80 -37.75 12.54
CA ILE A 222 16.42 -37.91 12.04
C ILE A 222 16.36 -38.32 10.56
N GLU A 223 17.35 -37.91 9.78
CA GLU A 223 17.41 -38.17 8.33
C GLU A 223 17.70 -39.64 8.04
N LEU A 224 18.16 -40.40 9.05
CA LEU A 224 18.33 -41.85 8.96
C LEU A 224 17.02 -42.64 9.19
N LYS A 225 15.89 -41.97 9.47
CA LYS A 225 14.60 -42.62 9.72
C LYS A 225 14.14 -43.50 8.57
N ASP A 226 14.26 -43.00 7.35
CA ASP A 226 13.83 -43.67 6.13
C ASP A 226 15.04 -44.06 5.25
N PHE A 227 16.24 -44.09 5.83
CA PHE A 227 17.48 -44.42 5.12
C PHE A 227 17.59 -45.93 4.88
N ASP A 228 17.77 -46.32 3.61
CA ASP A 228 18.04 -47.71 3.25
C ASP A 228 19.50 -48.08 3.53
N PHE A 229 19.72 -48.73 4.67
CA PHE A 229 21.04 -49.20 5.08
C PHE A 229 21.65 -50.26 4.15
N ASN A 230 20.90 -50.87 3.23
CA ASN A 230 21.46 -51.82 2.28
C ASN A 230 22.36 -51.15 1.23
N ILE A 231 22.16 -49.85 0.95
CA ILE A 231 23.03 -49.03 0.08
C ILE A 231 24.50 -49.07 0.57
N LEU A 232 24.71 -49.28 1.87
CA LEU A 232 26.05 -49.39 2.44
C LEU A 232 26.82 -50.64 1.92
N LEU A 233 26.13 -51.72 1.53
CA LEU A 233 26.79 -52.90 0.95
C LEU A 233 27.51 -52.55 -0.35
N GLU A 234 26.84 -51.77 -1.20
CA GLU A 234 27.37 -51.28 -2.48
C GLU A 234 28.54 -50.30 -2.29
N ASN A 235 28.64 -49.70 -1.09
CA ASN A 235 29.68 -48.75 -0.71
C ASN A 235 30.79 -49.37 0.17
N GLY A 236 30.94 -50.69 0.11
CA GLY A 236 32.07 -51.40 0.71
C GLY A 236 31.95 -51.67 2.21
N PHE A 237 30.77 -51.52 2.81
CA PHE A 237 30.53 -51.90 4.20
C PHE A 237 30.18 -53.39 4.29
N THR A 238 30.71 -54.07 5.31
CA THR A 238 30.33 -55.47 5.57
C THR A 238 28.97 -55.55 6.26
N LYS A 239 28.27 -56.69 6.09
CA LYS A 239 27.00 -56.95 6.81
C LYS A 239 27.13 -56.73 8.32
N VAL A 240 28.25 -57.13 8.92
CA VAL A 240 28.52 -56.96 10.36
C VAL A 240 28.63 -55.49 10.74
N GLN A 241 29.25 -54.65 9.90
CA GLN A 241 29.34 -53.21 10.15
C GLN A 241 27.97 -52.55 10.05
N ILE A 242 27.17 -52.94 9.05
CA ILE A 242 25.81 -52.41 8.84
C ILE A 242 24.92 -52.74 10.03
N GLU A 243 24.96 -53.97 10.52
CA GLU A 243 24.17 -54.35 11.70
C GLU A 243 24.59 -53.56 12.95
N LYS A 244 25.89 -53.35 13.19
CA LYS A 244 26.35 -52.49 14.30
C LYS A 244 25.85 -51.04 14.17
N ILE A 245 25.79 -50.50 12.95
CA ILE A 245 25.28 -49.16 12.69
C ILE A 245 23.77 -49.11 12.99
N LYS A 246 23.00 -50.07 12.48
CA LYS A 246 21.54 -50.18 12.74
C LYS A 246 21.25 -50.34 14.23
N THR A 247 21.95 -51.23 14.93
CA THR A 247 21.80 -51.40 16.39
C THR A 247 22.01 -50.08 17.11
N LYS A 248 23.09 -49.36 16.80
CA LYS A 248 23.38 -48.09 17.44
C LYS A 248 22.36 -46.99 17.10
N TYR A 249 21.88 -46.94 15.86
CA TYR A 249 20.78 -46.05 15.45
C TYR A 249 19.51 -46.34 16.26
N ASN A 250 19.13 -47.62 16.37
CA ASN A 250 17.94 -48.06 17.10
C ASN A 250 18.06 -47.78 18.61
N GLU A 251 19.24 -47.99 19.21
CA GLU A 251 19.54 -47.63 20.61
C GLU A 251 19.38 -46.12 20.84
N TYR A 252 19.86 -45.29 19.92
CA TYR A 252 19.70 -43.84 20.02
C TYR A 252 18.22 -43.45 19.92
N MET A 253 17.50 -43.98 18.93
CA MET A 253 16.10 -43.64 18.67
C MET A 253 15.16 -44.11 19.78
N SER A 254 15.35 -45.32 20.32
CA SER A 254 14.51 -45.86 21.39
C SER A 254 14.59 -45.03 22.68
N LEU A 255 15.75 -44.43 22.94
CA LEU A 255 15.97 -43.58 24.10
C LEU A 255 15.49 -42.14 23.92
N ARG A 256 15.50 -41.59 22.70
CA ARG A 256 15.33 -40.13 22.53
C ARG A 256 14.15 -39.72 21.70
N LYS A 257 13.59 -40.59 20.87
CA LYS A 257 12.45 -40.23 20.02
C LYS A 257 11.19 -40.02 20.87
N LYS A 258 10.41 -38.99 20.54
CA LYS A 258 9.11 -38.71 21.15
C LYS A 258 8.04 -39.68 20.65
#